data_AF-A0A5N6JUX1-F1
#
_entry.id   AF-A0A5N6JUX1-F1
#
_cell.length_a   1.000
_cell.length_b   1.000
_cell.length_c   1.000
_cell.angle_alpha   90.00
_cell.angle_beta   90.00
_cell.angle_gamma   90.00
#
_symmetry.space_group_name_H-M   'P 1'
#
loop_
_entity.id
_entity.type
_entity.pdbx_description
1 polymer ?
#
loop_
_entity_poly.entity_id
_entity_poly.type
_entity_poly.pdbx_seq_one_letter_code
_entity_poly.pdbx_strand_id
1 'polypeptide(L)'
;MGPPRRRVEEMVALMEAGVLEVLGSEPALELGEDAWIVKPNKIPREEVEVRTIIDAYVPPPNLIHTDDSLLRYMLEHGHFRPHKIDGIETGAVEITRSPYHVIDKQGVAHARCFAVGVPTEGVHWVTTVGARPCVGAASLTDSDAIAQAALRQAATDQAAARRGLLRGVRG
;
A
#
# COMPACT_ATOMS: atom_id res chain seq x y z
N MET A 1 -0.80 5.53 14.66
CA MET A 1 -2.05 5.64 15.45
C MET A 1 -2.10 4.46 16.38
N GLY A 2 -2.37 4.66 17.67
CA GLY A 2 -2.47 3.56 18.64
C GLY A 2 -3.87 2.93 18.65
N PRO A 3 -4.03 1.73 19.24
CA PRO A 3 -5.35 1.12 19.42
C PRO A 3 -6.25 2.02 20.29
N PRO A 4 -7.57 2.08 20.05
CA PRO A 4 -8.47 2.87 20.86
C PRO A 4 -8.41 2.43 22.34
N ARG A 5 -8.35 3.38 23.28
CA ARG A 5 -8.24 3.10 24.73
C ARG A 5 -9.25 2.05 25.20
N ARG A 6 -10.52 2.18 24.79
CA ARG A 6 -11.58 1.22 25.15
C ARG A 6 -11.26 -0.20 24.69
N ARG A 7 -10.69 -0.39 23.50
CA ARG A 7 -10.31 -1.73 22.99
C ARG A 7 -9.17 -2.32 23.82
N VAL A 8 -8.25 -1.48 24.30
CA VAL A 8 -7.18 -1.92 25.21
C VAL A 8 -7.78 -2.37 26.55
N GLU A 9 -8.72 -1.61 27.12
CA GLU A 9 -9.41 -1.97 28.37
C GLU A 9 -10.21 -3.29 28.22
N GLU A 10 -10.92 -3.48 27.11
CA GLU A 10 -11.63 -4.72 26.80
C GLU A 10 -10.68 -5.92 26.65
N MET A 11 -9.53 -5.73 25.99
CA MET A 11 -8.52 -6.77 25.84
C MET A 11 -7.93 -7.18 27.20
N VAL A 12 -7.65 -6.23 28.09
CA VAL A 12 -7.18 -6.50 29.46
C VAL A 12 -8.21 -7.30 30.25
N ALA A 13 -9.49 -6.92 30.20
CA ALA A 13 -10.55 -7.66 30.90
C ALA A 13 -10.66 -9.12 30.41
N LEU A 14 -10.48 -9.38 29.12
CA LEU A 14 -10.46 -10.75 28.57
C LEU A 14 -9.24 -11.54 29.03
N MET A 15 -8.08 -10.89 29.18
CA MET A 15 -6.89 -11.52 29.74
C MET A 15 -7.07 -11.85 31.23
N GLU A 16 -7.61 -10.92 32.03
CA GLU A 16 -7.91 -11.13 33.45
C GLU A 16 -8.96 -12.23 33.68
N ALA A 17 -9.92 -12.37 32.77
CA ALA A 17 -10.93 -13.44 32.80
C ALA A 17 -10.41 -14.80 32.29
N GLY A 18 -9.17 -14.88 31.80
CA GLY A 18 -8.59 -16.12 31.25
C GLY A 18 -9.14 -16.54 29.89
N VAL A 19 -9.80 -15.63 29.17
CA VAL A 19 -10.36 -15.89 27.83
C VAL A 19 -9.33 -15.61 26.73
N LEU A 20 -8.40 -14.68 26.96
CA LEU A 20 -7.37 -14.28 26.00
C LEU A 20 -5.97 -14.46 26.60
N GLU A 21 -5.08 -15.12 25.86
CA GLU A 21 -3.68 -15.30 26.21
C GLU A 21 -2.79 -14.70 25.11
N VAL A 22 -1.85 -13.81 25.51
CA VAL A 22 -0.92 -13.17 24.58
C VAL A 22 0.40 -13.94 24.57
N LEU A 23 0.74 -14.59 23.47
CA LEU A 23 1.93 -15.45 23.34
C LEU A 23 3.23 -14.69 23.01
N GLY A 24 3.16 -13.37 22.83
CA GLY A 24 4.29 -12.53 22.43
C GLY A 24 4.30 -12.25 20.93
N SER A 25 5.28 -11.47 20.49
CA SER A 25 5.43 -11.09 19.07
C SER A 25 6.11 -12.20 18.26
N GLU A 26 5.67 -12.38 17.03
CA GLU A 26 6.29 -13.29 16.04
C GLU A 26 6.45 -14.74 16.57
N PRO A 27 5.38 -15.39 17.08
CA PRO A 27 5.47 -16.79 17.44
C PRO A 27 5.73 -17.63 16.17
N ALA A 28 6.56 -18.66 16.28
CA ALA A 28 6.68 -19.66 15.23
C ALA A 28 5.50 -20.64 15.31
N LEU A 29 5.02 -21.07 14.16
CA LEU A 29 3.93 -22.03 14.03
C LEU A 29 4.47 -23.28 13.33
N GLU A 30 4.26 -24.43 13.96
CA GLU A 30 4.59 -25.73 13.39
C GLU A 30 3.33 -26.59 13.34
N LEU A 31 3.13 -27.30 12.23
CA LEU A 31 2.03 -28.25 12.11
C LEU A 31 2.47 -29.61 12.66
N GLY A 32 1.85 -30.04 13.76
CA GLY A 32 1.97 -31.40 14.30
C GLY A 32 0.98 -32.37 13.65
N GLU A 33 0.88 -33.60 14.19
CA GLU A 33 -0.01 -34.63 13.63
C GLU A 33 -1.50 -34.26 13.73
N ASP A 34 -1.94 -33.75 14.88
CA ASP A 34 -3.37 -33.45 15.15
C ASP A 34 -3.64 -31.98 15.53
N ALA A 35 -2.59 -31.17 15.68
CA ALA A 35 -2.69 -29.78 16.13
C ALA A 35 -1.49 -28.92 15.70
N TRP A 36 -1.65 -27.60 15.83
CA TRP A 36 -0.58 -26.64 15.64
C TRP A 36 0.17 -26.41 16.95
N ILE A 37 1.49 -26.40 16.86
CA ILE A 37 2.39 -26.04 17.95
C ILE A 37 2.80 -24.58 17.75
N VAL A 38 2.43 -23.75 18.72
CA VAL A 38 2.81 -22.33 18.76
C VAL A 38 4.03 -22.19 19.66
N LYS A 39 5.15 -21.76 19.10
CA LYS A 39 6.42 -21.56 19.80
C LYS A 39 6.66 -20.06 20.05
N PRO A 40 6.62 -19.60 21.31
CA PRO A 40 6.95 -18.22 21.65
C PRO A 40 8.42 -17.91 21.37
N ASN A 41 8.72 -16.94 20.51
CA ASN A 41 10.11 -16.65 20.11
C ASN A 41 10.82 -15.62 20.99
N LYS A 42 10.10 -14.65 21.56
CA LYS A 42 10.70 -13.47 22.22
C LYS A 42 10.45 -13.41 23.73
N ILE A 43 9.86 -14.44 24.31
CA ILE A 43 9.52 -14.52 25.74
C ILE A 43 9.74 -15.97 26.20
N PRO A 44 10.35 -16.21 27.38
CA PRO A 44 10.49 -17.55 27.93
C PRO A 44 9.12 -18.07 28.39
N ARG A 45 8.42 -18.75 27.49
CA ARG A 45 7.11 -19.37 27.70
C ARG A 45 7.11 -20.76 27.06
N GLU A 46 6.34 -21.66 27.64
CA GLU A 46 6.10 -22.99 27.08
C GLU A 46 5.37 -22.90 25.72
N GLU A 47 5.58 -23.93 24.90
CA GLU A 47 4.86 -24.10 23.65
C GLU A 47 3.38 -24.37 23.92
N VAL A 48 2.51 -23.87 23.05
CA VAL A 48 1.06 -24.01 23.19
C VAL A 48 0.51 -24.79 22.02
N GLU A 49 -0.30 -25.82 22.30
CA GLU A 49 -1.00 -26.59 21.28
C GLU A 49 -2.37 -25.96 20.99
N VAL A 50 -2.65 -25.68 19.72
CA VAL A 50 -3.93 -25.14 19.26
C VAL A 50 -4.47 -25.92 18.07
N ARG A 51 -5.79 -26.14 18.02
CA ARG A 51 -6.42 -26.85 16.90
C ARG A 51 -6.89 -25.93 15.78
N THR A 52 -6.88 -24.63 16.01
CA THR A 52 -7.39 -23.65 15.05
C THR A 52 -6.52 -22.41 15.08
N ILE A 53 -6.15 -21.95 13.89
CA ILE A 53 -5.44 -20.69 13.67
C ILE A 53 -6.36 -19.78 12.88
N ILE A 54 -6.49 -18.55 13.37
CA ILE A 54 -7.14 -17.46 12.65
C ILE A 54 -6.06 -16.43 12.36
N ASP A 55 -5.69 -16.30 11.10
CA ASP A 55 -4.78 -15.25 10.66
C ASP A 55 -5.57 -13.98 10.29
N ALA A 56 -5.26 -12.90 10.99
CA ALA A 56 -5.81 -11.56 10.73
C ALA A 56 -4.73 -10.59 10.21
N TYR A 57 -3.57 -11.10 9.83
CA TYR A 57 -2.49 -10.31 9.26
C TYR A 57 -2.91 -9.75 7.90
N VAL A 58 -2.75 -8.44 7.75
CA VAL A 58 -2.91 -7.75 6.47
C VAL A 58 -1.51 -7.32 6.02
N PRO A 59 -0.95 -7.93 4.97
CA PRO A 59 0.39 -7.56 4.50
C PRO A 59 0.40 -6.09 4.04
N PRO A 60 1.55 -5.41 4.15
CA PRO A 60 1.69 -4.09 3.55
C PRO A 60 1.44 -4.18 2.03
N PRO A 61 0.91 -3.11 1.42
CA PRO A 61 0.75 -3.06 -0.03
C PRO A 61 2.11 -3.26 -0.71
N ASN A 62 2.14 -4.12 -1.72
CA ASN A 62 3.36 -4.43 -2.46
C ASN A 62 3.03 -4.66 -3.93
N LEU A 63 3.55 -3.78 -4.79
CA LEU A 63 3.36 -3.81 -6.24
C LEU A 63 3.83 -5.13 -6.88
N ILE A 64 4.89 -5.74 -6.36
CA ILE A 64 5.43 -7.01 -6.88
C ILE A 64 4.52 -8.19 -6.54
N HIS A 65 3.86 -8.14 -5.38
CA HIS A 65 3.04 -9.22 -4.85
C HIS A 65 1.54 -8.90 -4.90
N THR A 66 1.13 -7.94 -5.73
CA THR A 66 -0.27 -7.52 -5.82
C THR A 66 -1.13 -8.50 -6.63
N ASP A 67 -2.35 -8.74 -6.14
CA ASP A 67 -3.41 -9.44 -6.88
C ASP A 67 -4.32 -8.50 -7.68
N ASP A 68 -4.05 -7.20 -7.68
CA ASP A 68 -4.75 -6.26 -8.54
C ASP A 68 -4.34 -6.46 -10.00
N SER A 69 -5.30 -6.87 -10.83
CA SER A 69 -5.06 -7.19 -12.24
C SER A 69 -4.54 -6.01 -13.07
N LEU A 70 -4.94 -4.77 -12.73
CA LEU A 70 -4.48 -3.58 -13.43
C LEU A 70 -3.03 -3.27 -13.05
N LEU A 71 -2.71 -3.25 -11.76
CA LEU A 71 -1.35 -2.99 -11.29
C LEU A 71 -0.36 -4.03 -11.83
N ARG A 72 -0.75 -5.30 -11.80
CA ARG A 72 0.03 -6.40 -12.38
C ARG A 72 0.27 -6.20 -13.86
N TYR A 73 -0.78 -5.92 -14.64
CA TYR A 73 -0.65 -5.66 -16.07
C TYR A 73 0.30 -4.48 -16.36
N MET A 74 0.12 -3.37 -15.64
CA MET A 74 0.95 -2.17 -15.84
C MET A 74 2.42 -2.42 -15.50
N LEU A 75 2.71 -3.21 -14.46
CA LEU A 75 4.06 -3.63 -14.12
C LEU A 75 4.66 -4.56 -15.19
N GLU A 76 3.94 -5.60 -15.58
CA GLU A 76 4.40 -6.60 -16.57
C GLU A 76 4.71 -5.97 -17.93
N HIS A 77 3.90 -5.00 -18.36
CA HIS A 77 4.09 -4.30 -19.63
C HIS A 77 5.11 -3.15 -19.52
N GLY A 78 5.62 -2.89 -18.31
CA GLY A 78 6.64 -1.87 -18.06
C GLY A 78 6.12 -0.45 -18.02
N HIS A 79 4.80 -0.25 -17.91
CA HIS A 79 4.22 1.06 -17.71
C HIS A 79 4.49 1.59 -16.30
N PHE A 80 4.61 0.70 -15.32
CA PHE A 80 4.97 1.01 -13.93
C PHE A 80 6.35 0.40 -13.61
N ARG A 81 7.05 0.99 -12.65
CA ARG A 81 8.19 0.35 -11.99
C ARG A 81 8.09 0.42 -10.46
N PRO A 82 8.70 -0.52 -9.72
CA PRO A 82 8.74 -0.47 -8.27
C PRO A 82 9.64 0.66 -7.78
N HIS A 83 9.18 1.40 -6.78
CA HIS A 83 9.99 2.41 -6.11
C HIS A 83 11.05 1.75 -5.21
N LYS A 84 12.28 2.27 -5.30
CA LYS A 84 13.45 1.76 -4.58
C LYS A 84 14.12 2.85 -3.76
N ILE A 85 14.57 2.49 -2.56
CA ILE A 85 15.47 3.30 -1.73
C ILE A 85 16.73 2.47 -1.53
N ASP A 86 17.89 3.00 -1.93
CA ASP A 86 19.18 2.32 -1.84
C ASP A 86 19.18 0.90 -2.44
N GLY A 87 18.44 0.73 -3.54
CA GLY A 87 18.28 -0.54 -4.25
C GLY A 87 17.24 -1.50 -3.66
N ILE A 88 16.67 -1.19 -2.49
CA ILE A 88 15.65 -1.99 -1.82
C ILE A 88 14.26 -1.54 -2.26
N GLU A 89 13.44 -2.49 -2.71
CA GLU A 89 12.06 -2.23 -3.11
C GLU A 89 11.18 -1.92 -1.91
N THR A 90 10.42 -0.83 -2.02
CA THR A 90 9.54 -0.35 -0.94
C THR A 90 8.13 -0.93 -1.01
N GLY A 91 7.78 -1.59 -2.12
CA GLY A 91 6.41 -2.04 -2.41
C GLY A 91 5.55 -1.02 -3.15
N ALA A 92 5.94 0.25 -3.23
CA ALA A 92 5.21 1.28 -3.95
C ALA A 92 5.43 1.26 -5.47
N VAL A 93 4.47 1.81 -6.22
CA VAL A 93 4.69 2.32 -7.58
C VAL A 93 5.58 3.56 -7.52
N GLU A 94 6.59 3.61 -8.38
CA GLU A 94 7.44 4.79 -8.47
C GLU A 94 6.74 5.94 -9.18
N ILE A 95 6.81 7.11 -8.54
CA ILE A 95 6.18 8.35 -9.00
C ILE A 95 7.17 9.50 -8.91
N THR A 96 6.95 10.53 -9.70
CA THR A 96 7.62 11.82 -9.52
C THR A 96 7.17 12.47 -8.22
N ARG A 97 7.85 13.56 -7.81
CA ARG A 97 7.23 14.55 -6.93
C ARG A 97 5.95 15.10 -7.57
N SER A 98 5.14 15.83 -6.79
CA SER A 98 3.93 16.51 -7.28
C SER A 98 4.15 17.06 -8.70
N PRO A 99 3.34 16.65 -9.69
CA PRO A 99 1.98 16.14 -9.53
C PRO A 99 1.85 14.59 -9.54
N TYR A 100 2.90 13.85 -9.18
CA TYR A 100 2.84 12.39 -8.95
C TYR A 100 2.60 11.56 -10.23
N HIS A 101 3.32 11.93 -11.30
CA HIS A 101 3.34 11.12 -12.51
C HIS A 101 3.98 9.77 -12.23
N VAL A 102 3.35 8.72 -12.74
CA VAL A 102 3.92 7.37 -12.73
C VAL A 102 5.20 7.34 -13.56
N ILE A 103 6.21 6.61 -13.08
CA ILE A 103 7.46 6.36 -13.79
C ILE A 103 7.45 4.94 -14.39
N ASP A 104 7.75 4.85 -15.68
CA ASP A 104 7.83 3.58 -16.42
C ASP A 104 9.17 2.85 -16.18
N LYS A 105 9.31 1.64 -16.73
CA LYS A 105 10.55 0.84 -16.57
C LYS A 105 11.80 1.52 -17.15
N GLN A 106 11.65 2.48 -18.06
CA GLN A 106 12.75 3.28 -18.62
C GLN A 106 13.11 4.48 -17.75
N GLY A 107 12.37 4.75 -16.69
CA GLY A 107 12.57 5.92 -15.85
C GLY A 107 11.93 7.20 -16.38
N VAL A 108 10.99 7.07 -17.32
CA VAL A 108 10.29 8.21 -17.92
C VAL A 108 8.94 8.41 -17.22
N ALA A 109 8.67 9.65 -16.84
CA ALA A 109 7.39 10.03 -16.25
C ALA A 109 6.29 10.08 -17.32
N HIS A 110 5.17 9.41 -17.07
CA HIS A 110 4.05 9.36 -18.02
C HIS A 110 3.17 10.61 -17.91
N ALA A 111 3.11 11.41 -18.98
CA ALA A 111 2.42 12.71 -19.00
C ALA A 111 0.93 12.66 -18.64
N ARG A 112 0.26 11.51 -18.86
CA ARG A 112 -1.19 11.34 -18.61
C ARG A 112 -1.54 10.32 -17.52
N CYS A 113 -0.55 9.79 -16.81
CA CYS A 113 -0.78 8.75 -15.80
C CYS A 113 -0.20 9.20 -14.47
N PHE A 114 -1.02 9.08 -13.43
CA PHE A 114 -0.74 9.55 -12.09
C PHE A 114 -1.11 8.44 -11.10
N ALA A 115 -0.43 8.39 -9.96
CA ALA A 115 -0.80 7.50 -8.87
C ALA A 115 -0.80 8.26 -7.54
N VAL A 116 -1.77 7.93 -6.67
CA VAL A 116 -1.94 8.48 -5.33
C VAL A 116 -2.60 7.42 -4.45
N GLY A 117 -2.40 7.49 -3.14
CA GLY A 117 -3.02 6.57 -2.19
C GLY A 117 -2.20 5.30 -1.98
N VAL A 118 -2.89 4.20 -1.67
CA VAL A 118 -2.27 2.91 -1.27
C VAL A 118 -1.20 2.40 -2.23
N PRO A 119 -1.36 2.49 -3.57
CA PRO A 119 -0.31 2.05 -4.51
C PRO A 119 1.02 2.82 -4.37
N THR A 120 1.01 3.97 -3.69
CA THR A 120 2.19 4.83 -3.45
C THR A 120 2.74 4.72 -2.02
N GLU A 121 2.17 3.83 -1.19
CA GLU A 121 2.66 3.61 0.19
C GLU A 121 4.09 3.05 0.16
N GLY A 122 5.04 3.82 0.70
CA GLY A 122 6.48 3.58 0.58
C GLY A 122 7.23 4.69 -0.16
N VAL A 123 6.52 5.48 -0.99
CA VAL A 123 6.94 6.83 -1.44
C VAL A 123 6.34 7.87 -0.52
N HIS A 124 5.02 7.78 -0.32
CA HIS A 124 4.28 8.48 0.70
C HIS A 124 3.96 7.52 1.85
N TRP A 125 3.76 8.07 3.04
CA TRP A 125 3.35 7.29 4.21
C TRP A 125 1.92 7.67 4.59
N VAL A 126 1.22 6.73 5.23
CA VAL A 126 -0.10 7.01 5.82
C VAL A 126 -1.16 7.29 4.73
N THR A 127 -1.02 6.66 3.58
CA THR A 127 -1.86 6.89 2.39
C THR A 127 -3.31 6.41 2.54
N THR A 128 -3.59 5.60 3.56
CA THR A 128 -4.93 5.11 3.90
C THR A 128 -5.73 6.07 4.79
N VAL A 129 -5.11 7.12 5.32
CA VAL A 129 -5.82 8.05 6.20
C VAL A 129 -6.73 8.97 5.39
N GLY A 130 -8.02 8.87 5.69
CA GLY A 130 -9.03 9.75 5.14
C GLY A 130 -8.82 11.22 5.51
N ALA A 131 -9.40 12.10 4.71
CA ALA A 131 -9.37 13.53 4.95
C ALA A 131 -9.95 13.88 6.32
N ARG A 132 -9.28 14.77 7.04
CA ARG A 132 -9.77 15.34 8.30
C ARG A 132 -10.05 16.84 8.10
N PRO A 133 -11.08 17.39 8.75
CA PRO A 133 -11.36 18.82 8.66
C PRO A 133 -10.15 19.67 9.10
N CYS A 134 -9.89 20.76 8.37
CA CYS A 134 -8.96 21.83 8.73
C CYS A 134 -7.48 21.46 8.91
N VAL A 135 -7.02 20.29 8.43
CA VAL A 135 -5.60 19.87 8.56
C VAL A 135 -4.81 19.89 7.25
N GLY A 136 -5.41 20.34 6.14
CA GLY A 136 -4.78 20.26 4.82
C GLY A 136 -4.42 18.82 4.45
N ALA A 137 -5.42 17.94 4.43
CA ALA A 137 -5.18 16.50 4.25
C ALA A 137 -4.42 16.20 2.95
N ALA A 138 -3.32 15.44 3.06
CA ALA A 138 -2.44 15.09 1.94
C ALA A 138 -3.21 14.49 0.76
N SER A 139 -4.19 13.61 1.03
CA SER A 139 -5.04 13.03 -0.01
C SER A 139 -5.81 14.06 -0.84
N LEU A 140 -6.25 15.16 -0.22
CA LEU A 140 -6.93 16.25 -0.92
C LEU A 140 -5.95 17.11 -1.71
N THR A 141 -4.81 17.48 -1.11
CA THR A 141 -3.81 18.30 -1.79
C THR A 141 -3.17 17.56 -2.96
N ASP A 142 -2.96 16.25 -2.82
CA ASP A 142 -2.38 15.42 -3.86
C ASP A 142 -3.36 15.21 -5.02
N SER A 143 -4.63 14.97 -4.68
CA SER A 143 -5.70 14.87 -5.69
C SER A 143 -5.89 16.19 -6.43
N ASP A 144 -5.79 17.34 -5.75
CA ASP A 144 -5.88 18.66 -6.39
C ASP A 144 -4.70 18.89 -7.36
N ALA A 145 -3.47 18.56 -6.94
CA ALA A 145 -2.30 18.67 -7.80
C ALA A 145 -2.43 17.80 -9.08
N ILE A 146 -2.92 16.57 -8.93
CA ILE A 146 -3.20 15.67 -10.05
C ILE A 146 -4.30 16.24 -10.95
N ALA A 147 -5.41 16.71 -10.38
CA ALA A 147 -6.52 17.27 -11.14
C ALA A 147 -6.08 18.47 -11.99
N GLN A 148 -5.32 19.39 -11.39
CA GLN A 148 -4.78 20.54 -12.11
C GLN A 148 -3.81 20.12 -13.22
N ALA A 149 -2.93 19.15 -12.97
CA ALA A 149 -1.99 18.64 -13.97
C ALA A 149 -2.71 17.95 -15.12
N ALA A 150 -3.69 17.10 -14.83
CA ALA A 150 -4.50 16.41 -15.82
C ALA A 150 -5.28 17.39 -16.72
N LEU A 151 -5.89 18.43 -16.13
CA LEU A 151 -6.58 19.48 -16.89
C LEU A 151 -5.63 20.25 -17.80
N ARG A 152 -4.44 20.62 -17.32
CA ARG A 152 -3.42 21.30 -18.14
C ARG A 152 -2.94 20.42 -19.30
N GLN A 153 -2.72 19.13 -19.05
CA GLN A 153 -2.32 18.19 -20.08
C GLN A 153 -3.42 18.02 -21.13
N ALA A 154 -4.68 17.87 -20.71
CA ALA A 154 -5.81 17.75 -21.62
C ALA A 154 -5.97 19.00 -22.52
N ALA A 155 -5.78 20.21 -21.97
CA ALA A 155 -5.82 21.44 -22.76
C ALA A 155 -4.71 21.48 -23.83
N THR A 156 -3.51 21.01 -23.47
CA THR A 156 -2.37 20.90 -24.39
C THR A 156 -2.67 19.92 -25.53
N ASP A 157 -3.21 18.75 -25.19
CA ASP A 157 -3.59 17.73 -26.15
C ASP A 157 -4.67 18.23 -27.12
N GLN A 158 -5.67 18.96 -26.63
CA GLN A 158 -6.70 19.58 -27.46
C GLN A 158 -6.14 20.65 -28.39
N ALA A 159 -5.21 21.49 -27.91
CA ALA A 159 -4.56 22.49 -28.74
C ALA A 159 -3.73 21.85 -29.86
N ALA A 160 -3.00 20.77 -29.56
CA ALA A 160 -2.24 19.99 -30.54
C ALA A 160 -3.17 19.34 -31.58
N ALA A 161 -4.28 18.74 -31.14
CA ALA A 161 -5.29 18.16 -32.03
C ALA A 161 -5.89 19.21 -32.98
N ARG A 162 -6.25 20.39 -32.46
CA ARG A 162 -6.80 21.51 -33.24
C ARG A 162 -5.82 22.08 -34.27
N ARG A 163 -4.52 22.02 -33.98
CA ARG A 163 -3.45 22.43 -34.90
C ARG A 163 -3.10 21.36 -35.95
N GLY A 164 -3.79 20.21 -35.97
CA GLY A 164 -3.56 19.14 -36.93
C GLY A 164 -2.33 18.27 -36.65
N LEU A 165 -1.73 18.40 -35.45
CA LEU A 165 -0.50 17.69 -35.06
C LEU A 165 -0.74 16.28 -34.50
N LEU A 166 -2.01 15.83 -34.40
CA LEU A 166 -2.38 14.48 -33.97
C LEU A 166 -3.19 13.78 -35.07
N ARG A 167 -2.56 13.50 -36.21
CA ARG A 167 -3.02 12.45 -37.14
C ARG A 167 -1.97 11.33 -37.20
N GLY A 168 -2.33 10.16 -36.67
CA GLY A 168 -1.51 8.94 -36.61
C GLY A 168 -0.72 8.90 -35.30
N VAL A 169 -0.90 7.92 -34.41
CA VAL A 169 -0.56 6.51 -34.63
C VAL A 169 -1.65 5.58 -34.08
N ARG A 170 -2.15 4.70 -34.95
CA ARG A 170 -2.73 3.39 -34.56
C ARG A 170 -1.57 2.39 -34.54
N GLY A 171 -1.57 1.49 -33.57
CA GLY A 171 -0.64 0.38 -33.44
C GLY A 171 -0.50 -0.01 -31.98
#